data_AF-A0A966GI37-F1
#
_entry.id   AF-A0A966GI37-F1
#
_cell.length_a   1.000
_cell.length_b   1.000
_cell.length_c   1.000
_cell.angle_alpha   90.00
_cell.angle_beta   90.00
_cell.angle_gamma   90.00
#
_symmetry.space_group_name_H-M   'P 1'
#
loop_
_entity.id
_entity.type
_entity.pdbx_description
1 polymer ?
#
loop_
_entity_poly.entity_id
_entity_poly.type
_entity_poly.pdbx_seq_one_letter_code
_entity_poly.pdbx_strand_id
1 'polypeptide(L)'
;MSRRQITGALALLLLPVLAGCAALPGLAVLGPGGALASPADNAAWQQRRGAVELIVKGEQAAVLTDIATGGGPTLTRAMDAARIPAGDRAARVIQLEGDRGLYEVNPGALVSALMLYGS
;
A
#
# COMPACT_ATOMS: atom_id res chain seq x y z
N MET A 1 -29.00 49.47 29.50
CA MET A 1 -28.13 49.35 28.31
C MET A 1 -26.70 49.20 28.81
N SER A 2 -25.82 48.26 28.46
CA SER A 2 -25.85 47.11 27.56
C SER A 2 -24.71 46.17 28.03
N ARG A 3 -25.01 45.19 28.88
CA ARG A 3 -24.09 44.09 29.27
C ARG A 3 -24.38 42.89 28.37
N ARG A 4 -24.04 42.93 27.08
CA ARG A 4 -24.31 41.81 26.15
C ARG A 4 -23.37 41.79 24.94
N GLN A 5 -22.04 41.78 25.11
CA GLN A 5 -21.15 41.56 23.94
C GLN A 5 -19.92 40.68 24.18
N ILE A 6 -19.60 40.26 25.41
CA ILE A 6 -18.35 39.52 25.66
C ILE A 6 -18.54 38.00 25.52
N THR A 7 -19.78 37.48 25.61
CA THR A 7 -20.08 36.05 25.49
C THR A 7 -20.10 35.51 24.05
N GLY A 8 -20.14 36.38 23.03
CA GLY A 8 -20.20 35.95 21.62
C GLY A 8 -18.83 35.59 21.01
N ALA A 9 -17.76 36.24 21.46
CA ALA A 9 -16.42 36.02 20.91
C ALA A 9 -15.76 34.72 21.39
N LEU A 10 -16.15 34.22 22.58
CA LEU A 10 -15.59 33.00 23.15
C LEU A 10 -16.14 31.74 22.48
N ALA A 11 -17.35 31.80 21.93
CA ALA A 11 -17.99 30.66 21.26
C ALA A 11 -17.45 30.41 19.84
N LEU A 12 -16.78 31.38 19.21
CA LEU A 12 -16.22 31.22 17.87
C LEU A 12 -14.78 30.67 17.84
N LEU A 13 -14.14 30.50 19.00
CA LEU A 13 -12.76 30.03 19.11
C LEU A 13 -12.64 28.52 19.44
N LEU A 14 -13.76 27.82 19.60
CA LEU A 14 -13.81 26.41 19.99
C LEU A 14 -14.04 25.43 18.82
N LEU A 15 -14.03 25.90 17.57
CA LEU A 15 -14.29 25.07 16.39
C LEU A 15 -13.09 24.43 15.64
N PRO A 16 -11.79 24.61 15.96
CA PRO A 16 -10.75 23.95 15.17
C PRO A 16 -10.47 22.50 15.60
N VAL A 17 -11.07 22.00 16.69
CA VAL A 17 -10.64 20.72 17.31
C VAL A 17 -11.27 19.47 16.65
N LEU A 18 -12.29 19.60 15.79
CA LEU A 18 -12.88 18.45 15.08
C LEU A 18 -12.26 18.14 13.70
N ALA A 19 -11.27 18.91 13.23
CA ALA A 19 -10.63 18.70 11.93
C ALA A 19 -9.45 17.69 11.94
N GLY A 20 -9.28 16.92 13.02
CA GLY A 20 -8.19 15.93 13.16
C GLY A 20 -8.55 14.51 12.72
N CYS A 21 -9.83 14.21 12.42
CA CYS A 21 -10.28 12.86 12.05
C CYS A 21 -10.54 12.72 10.54
N ALA A 22 -9.73 13.39 9.74
CA ALA A 22 -9.41 12.92 8.41
C ALA A 22 -7.94 12.52 8.49
N ALA A 23 -7.66 11.23 8.64
CA ALA A 23 -6.36 10.71 8.27
C ALA A 23 -6.24 10.90 6.74
N LEU A 24 -5.85 12.11 6.36
CA LEU A 24 -5.45 12.49 5.04
C LEU A 24 -4.30 11.57 4.62
N PRO A 25 -4.23 11.14 3.36
CA PRO A 25 -3.07 10.41 2.85
C PRO A 25 -1.84 11.33 2.92
N GLY A 26 -1.07 11.23 4.01
CA GLY A 26 0.08 12.08 4.27
C GLY A 26 0.34 12.51 5.71
N LEU A 27 -0.40 12.03 6.72
CA LEU A 27 -0.08 12.33 8.11
C LEU A 27 1.15 11.52 8.59
N ALA A 28 2.32 12.01 8.19
CA ALA A 28 3.61 11.60 8.73
C ALA A 28 3.62 11.90 10.23
N VAL A 29 3.43 10.87 11.04
CA VAL A 29 3.48 10.98 12.50
C VAL A 29 4.90 11.39 12.89
N LEU A 30 4.98 12.58 13.48
CA LEU A 30 6.16 13.26 14.00
C LEU A 30 6.75 12.49 15.18
N GLY A 31 7.54 11.44 14.89
CA GLY A 31 8.40 10.77 15.86
C GLY A 31 9.86 11.20 15.68
N PRO A 32 10.66 11.31 16.76
CA PRO A 32 12.08 11.63 16.67
C PRO A 32 12.82 10.39 16.11
N GLY A 33 12.90 10.29 14.79
CA GLY A 33 13.50 9.16 14.06
C GLY A 33 12.74 8.69 12.83
N GLY A 34 11.55 9.24 12.54
CA GLY A 34 10.78 8.88 11.35
C GLY A 34 11.25 9.62 10.11
N ALA A 35 11.94 8.93 9.19
CA ALA A 35 12.13 9.46 7.84
C ALA A 35 10.75 9.70 7.20
N LEU A 36 10.44 10.96 6.92
CA LEU A 36 9.22 11.38 6.24
C LEU A 36 9.20 10.69 4.86
N ALA A 37 8.35 9.69 4.65
CA ALA A 37 7.98 9.31 3.30
C ALA A 37 7.30 10.53 2.69
N SER A 38 7.92 11.13 1.66
CA SER A 38 7.35 12.33 1.05
C SER A 38 6.00 11.97 0.41
N PRO A 39 5.08 12.93 0.21
CA PRO A 39 3.85 12.69 -0.54
C PRO A 39 4.11 12.06 -1.92
N ALA A 40 5.26 12.40 -2.54
CA ALA A 40 5.70 11.82 -3.79
C ALA A 40 6.08 10.33 -3.66
N ASP A 41 6.78 9.94 -2.59
CA ASP A 41 7.12 8.54 -2.32
C ASP A 41 5.87 7.69 -2.08
N ASN A 42 4.90 8.24 -1.36
CA ASN A 42 3.60 7.60 -1.15
C ASN A 42 2.84 7.43 -2.47
N ALA A 43 2.78 8.47 -3.31
CA ALA A 43 2.14 8.37 -4.63
C ALA A 43 2.81 7.31 -5.52
N ALA A 44 4.15 7.28 -5.56
CA ALA A 44 4.90 6.28 -6.31
C ALA A 44 4.71 4.85 -5.78
N TRP A 45 4.56 4.69 -4.46
CA TRP A 45 4.22 3.41 -3.85
C TRP A 45 2.81 2.96 -4.23
N GLN A 46 1.82 3.85 -4.15
CA GLN A 46 0.43 3.53 -4.51
C GLN A 46 0.30 3.17 -5.99
N GLN A 47 1.00 3.88 -6.88
CA GLN A 47 1.00 3.58 -8.31
C GLN A 47 1.57 2.19 -8.60
N ARG A 48 2.70 1.84 -7.96
CA ARG A 48 3.26 0.48 -8.04
C ARG A 48 2.27 -0.58 -7.58
N ARG A 49 1.70 -0.38 -6.38
CA ARG A 49 0.73 -1.32 -5.81
C ARG A 49 -0.44 -1.52 -6.76
N GLY A 50 -0.98 -0.45 -7.33
CA GLY A 50 -2.06 -0.51 -8.31
C GLY A 50 -1.68 -1.32 -9.55
N ALA A 51 -0.47 -1.15 -10.09
CA ALA A 51 0.01 -1.92 -11.23
C ALA A 51 0.12 -3.43 -10.93
N VAL A 52 0.66 -3.79 -9.76
CA VAL A 52 0.72 -5.19 -9.30
C VAL A 52 -0.68 -5.75 -9.11
N GLU A 53 -1.58 -4.98 -8.51
CA GLU A 53 -2.95 -5.39 -8.22
C GLU A 53 -3.76 -5.67 -9.49
N LEU A 54 -3.60 -4.85 -10.53
CA LEU A 54 -4.25 -5.08 -11.82
C LEU A 54 -3.82 -6.42 -12.45
N ILE A 55 -2.52 -6.75 -12.40
CA ILE A 55 -2.01 -8.02 -12.93
C ILE A 55 -2.51 -9.18 -12.09
N VAL A 56 -2.32 -9.12 -10.76
CA VAL A 56 -2.64 -10.24 -9.86
C VAL A 56 -4.13 -10.54 -9.82
N LYS A 57 -4.99 -9.51 -9.72
CA LYS A 57 -6.44 -9.71 -9.66
C LYS A 57 -7.05 -9.92 -11.04
N GLY A 58 -6.52 -9.29 -12.07
CA GLY A 58 -7.01 -9.43 -13.45
C GLY A 58 -6.64 -10.78 -14.08
N GLU A 59 -5.49 -11.35 -13.71
CA GLU A 59 -4.94 -12.57 -14.29
C GLU A 59 -4.63 -13.65 -13.23
N GLN A 60 -5.41 -13.72 -12.14
CA GLN A 60 -5.10 -14.53 -10.96
C GLN A 60 -4.78 -16.00 -11.29
N ALA A 61 -5.59 -16.65 -12.13
CA ALA A 61 -5.37 -18.04 -12.50
C ALA A 61 -4.04 -18.26 -13.23
N ALA A 62 -3.63 -17.33 -14.09
CA ALA A 62 -2.35 -17.39 -14.79
C ALA A 62 -1.18 -17.16 -13.83
N VAL A 63 -1.30 -16.20 -12.90
CA VAL A 63 -0.27 -15.97 -11.88
C VAL A 63 -0.08 -17.20 -10.98
N LEU A 64 -1.16 -17.83 -10.55
CA LEU A 64 -1.09 -19.05 -9.72
C LEU A 64 -0.49 -20.23 -10.50
N THR A 65 -0.80 -20.35 -11.79
CA THR A 65 -0.19 -21.35 -12.68
C THR A 65 1.32 -21.11 -12.79
N ASP A 66 1.72 -19.86 -13.05
CA ASP A 66 3.13 -19.48 -13.13
C ASP A 66 3.87 -19.76 -11.81
N ILE A 67 3.25 -19.51 -10.65
CA ILE A 67 3.82 -19.88 -9.34
C ILE A 67 4.04 -21.40 -9.27
N ALA A 68 3.03 -22.19 -9.65
CA ALA A 68 3.08 -23.65 -9.60
C ALA A 68 4.13 -24.25 -10.56
N THR A 69 4.44 -23.57 -11.67
CA THR A 69 5.44 -24.03 -12.66
C THR A 69 6.85 -23.51 -12.38
N GLY A 70 7.08 -22.82 -11.26
CA GLY A 70 8.40 -22.27 -10.92
C GLY A 70 8.73 -20.96 -11.63
N GLY A 71 7.74 -20.27 -12.16
CA GLY A 71 7.84 -19.02 -12.90
C GLY A 71 6.95 -18.99 -14.13
N GLY A 72 6.88 -17.83 -14.76
CA GLY A 72 6.15 -17.63 -16.02
C GLY A 72 5.97 -16.15 -16.37
N PRO A 73 5.40 -15.85 -17.54
CA PRO A 73 5.36 -14.49 -18.08
C PRO A 73 4.44 -13.56 -17.28
N THR A 74 3.35 -14.04 -16.70
CA THR A 74 2.41 -13.22 -15.93
C THR A 74 2.98 -12.91 -14.54
N LEU A 75 3.55 -13.91 -13.87
CA LEU A 75 4.25 -13.70 -12.61
C LEU A 75 5.48 -12.79 -12.81
N THR A 76 6.25 -12.96 -13.88
CA THR A 76 7.40 -12.08 -14.21
C THR A 76 6.94 -10.64 -14.35
N ARG A 77 5.84 -10.37 -15.09
CA ARG A 77 5.26 -9.03 -15.21
C ARG A 77 4.84 -8.45 -13.86
N ALA A 78 4.25 -9.26 -12.98
CA ALA A 78 3.89 -8.83 -11.63
C ALA A 78 5.12 -8.49 -10.79
N MET A 79 6.19 -9.30 -10.89
CA MET A 79 7.48 -9.04 -10.23
C MET A 79 8.17 -7.78 -10.78
N ASP A 80 8.07 -7.52 -12.08
CA ASP A 80 8.58 -6.29 -12.71
C ASP A 80 7.83 -5.06 -12.17
N ALA A 81 6.49 -5.12 -12.12
CA ALA A 81 5.66 -4.05 -11.56
C ALA A 81 5.96 -3.78 -10.08
N ALA A 82 6.25 -4.84 -9.32
CA ALA A 82 6.68 -4.77 -7.93
C ALA A 82 8.13 -4.26 -7.76
N ARG A 83 8.94 -4.28 -8.83
CA ARG A 83 10.39 -3.99 -8.85
C ARG A 83 11.24 -5.02 -8.08
N ILE A 84 10.87 -6.29 -8.13
CA ILE A 84 11.68 -7.37 -7.54
C ILE A 84 12.94 -7.59 -8.39
N PRO A 85 14.16 -7.50 -7.81
CA PRO A 85 15.41 -7.72 -8.53
C PRO A 85 15.45 -9.11 -9.18
N ALA A 86 15.97 -9.20 -10.41
CA ALA A 86 16.01 -10.46 -11.16
C ALA A 86 16.73 -11.59 -10.40
N GLY A 87 17.81 -11.27 -9.68
CA GLY A 87 18.58 -12.24 -8.88
C GLY A 87 17.80 -12.86 -7.72
N ASP A 88 16.77 -12.18 -7.22
CA ASP A 88 15.98 -12.64 -6.07
C ASP A 88 14.79 -13.50 -6.50
N ARG A 89 14.37 -13.41 -7.76
CA ARG A 89 13.10 -13.98 -8.24
C ARG A 89 13.00 -15.47 -8.02
N ALA A 90 14.06 -16.23 -8.30
CA ALA A 90 14.05 -17.69 -8.11
C ALA A 90 13.75 -18.07 -6.66
N ALA A 91 14.36 -17.37 -5.69
CA ALA A 91 14.08 -17.58 -4.27
C ALA A 91 12.66 -17.14 -3.90
N ARG A 92 12.15 -16.04 -4.47
CA ARG A 92 10.78 -15.57 -4.21
C ARG A 92 9.74 -16.52 -4.75
N VAL A 93 9.96 -17.13 -5.91
CA VAL A 93 9.03 -18.12 -6.46
C VAL A 93 8.88 -19.32 -5.52
N ILE A 94 9.97 -19.80 -4.94
CA ILE A 94 9.92 -20.90 -3.95
C ILE A 94 9.11 -20.50 -2.73
N GLN A 95 9.28 -19.27 -2.22
CA GLN A 95 8.49 -18.75 -1.11
C GLN A 95 7.00 -18.65 -1.48
N LEU A 96 6.70 -18.15 -2.68
CA LEU A 96 5.33 -18.01 -3.16
C LEU A 96 4.62 -19.35 -3.37
N GLU A 97 5.36 -20.38 -3.79
CA GLU A 97 4.82 -21.73 -3.95
C GLU A 97 4.40 -22.33 -2.60
N GLY A 98 5.23 -22.16 -1.55
CA GLY A 98 4.92 -22.66 -0.21
C GLY A 98 3.64 -22.06 0.38
N ASP A 99 3.31 -20.82 0.01
CA ASP A 99 2.11 -20.11 0.45
C ASP A 99 0.98 -20.12 -0.60
N ARG A 100 1.04 -20.95 -1.64
CA ARG A 100 0.10 -20.89 -2.78
C ARG A 100 -1.37 -20.98 -2.37
N GLY A 101 -1.70 -21.84 -1.41
CA GLY A 101 -3.07 -21.99 -0.89
C GLY A 101 -3.63 -20.71 -0.28
N LEU A 102 -2.79 -19.84 0.30
CA LEU A 102 -3.20 -18.52 0.79
C LEU A 102 -3.59 -17.59 -0.37
N TYR A 103 -2.83 -17.63 -1.47
CA TYR A 103 -3.04 -16.73 -2.61
C TYR A 103 -4.22 -17.15 -3.49
N GLU A 104 -4.59 -18.42 -3.47
CA GLU A 104 -5.81 -18.94 -4.10
C GLU A 104 -7.06 -18.28 -3.49
N VAL A 105 -7.13 -18.19 -2.16
CA VAL A 105 -8.30 -17.63 -1.44
C VAL A 105 -8.21 -16.12 -1.21
N ASN A 106 -7.00 -15.56 -1.25
CA ASN A 106 -6.75 -14.14 -0.99
C ASN A 106 -5.70 -13.56 -1.95
N PRO A 107 -6.12 -13.09 -3.15
CA PRO A 107 -5.20 -12.44 -4.08
C PRO A 107 -4.56 -11.15 -3.53
N GLY A 108 -5.19 -10.50 -2.54
CA GLY A 108 -4.62 -9.34 -1.86
C GLY A 108 -3.38 -9.67 -1.03
N ALA A 109 -3.28 -10.89 -0.51
CA ALA A 109 -2.09 -11.38 0.18
C ALA A 109 -0.91 -11.50 -0.81
N LEU A 110 -1.17 -11.99 -2.03
CA LEU A 110 -0.15 -12.08 -3.08
C LEU A 110 0.37 -10.70 -3.51
N VAL A 111 -0.52 -9.72 -3.70
CA VAL A 111 -0.12 -8.33 -3.98
C VAL A 111 0.80 -7.81 -2.88
N SER A 112 0.45 -8.07 -1.62
CA SER A 112 1.22 -7.59 -0.47
C SER A 112 2.59 -8.27 -0.36
N ALA A 113 2.67 -9.58 -0.64
CA ALA A 113 3.93 -10.33 -0.70
C ALA A 113 4.85 -9.78 -1.80
N LEU A 114 4.33 -9.57 -3.01
CA LEU A 114 5.12 -9.01 -4.12
C LEU A 114 5.64 -7.61 -3.79
N MET A 115 4.80 -6.75 -3.20
CA MET A 115 5.20 -5.41 -2.78
C MET A 115 6.29 -5.43 -1.69
N LEU A 116 6.27 -6.43 -0.80
CA LEU A 116 7.30 -6.63 0.22
C LEU A 116 8.63 -7.10 -0.38
N TYR A 117 8.61 -7.90 -1.44
CA TYR A 117 9.85 -8.38 -2.07
C TYR A 117 10.52 -7.32 -2.95
N GLY A 118 9.78 -6.31 -3.39
CA GLY A 118 10.31 -5.21 -4.21
C GLY A 118 10.62 -3.92 -3.44
N SER A 119 10.61 -3.97 -2.10
CA SER A 119 10.95 -2.85 -1.21
C SER A 119 12.42 -2.81 -0.86
#